data_AF-A0A0J9XIB0-F1
#
_entry.id   AF-A0A0J9XIB0-F1
#
_cell.length_a   1.000
_cell.length_b   1.000
_cell.length_c   1.000
_cell.angle_alpha   90.00
_cell.angle_beta   90.00
_cell.angle_gamma   90.00
#
_symmetry.space_group_name_H-M   'P 1'
#
loop_
_entity.id
_entity.type
_entity.pdbx_description
1 polymer ?
#
loop_
_entity_poly.entity_id
_entity_poly.type
_entity_poly.pdbx_seq_one_letter_code
_entity_poly.pdbx_strand_id
1 'polypeptide(L)'
;MAIEDVEKRLSALHELDKKIIQLLETASASINHLKAGKTAPDMLASQQAREKFSTAVAQYYRTLEDVTVGVRREILLLNNVSKDKVLPISIVPKAEWVGHVKEEETWREVDALLEKSD
;
A
#
# COMPACT_ATOMS: atom_id res chain seq x y z
N MET A 1 15.95 6.98 -5.42
CA MET A 1 14.96 6.17 -6.16
C MET A 1 14.29 7.12 -7.16
N ALA A 2 14.11 6.75 -8.43
CA ALA A 2 13.42 7.66 -9.36
C ALA A 2 11.98 7.86 -8.84
N ILE A 3 11.43 9.07 -8.93
CA ILE A 3 10.08 9.39 -8.44
C ILE A 3 9.06 8.37 -8.98
N GLU A 4 9.23 7.96 -10.24
CA GLU A 4 8.44 6.95 -10.93
C GLU A 4 8.46 5.56 -10.26
N ASP A 5 9.57 5.14 -9.66
CA ASP A 5 9.68 3.88 -8.92
C ASP A 5 8.89 3.96 -7.60
N VAL A 6 8.87 5.12 -6.95
CA VAL A 6 8.11 5.34 -5.70
C VAL A 6 6.61 5.33 -5.99
N GLU A 7 6.18 6.01 -7.05
CA GLU A 7 4.78 6.04 -7.48
C GLU A 7 4.25 4.66 -7.86
N LYS A 8 5.02 3.87 -8.62
CA LYS A 8 4.67 2.48 -8.95
C LYS A 8 4.48 1.62 -7.69
N ARG A 9 5.31 1.83 -6.68
CA ARG A 9 5.21 1.09 -5.41
C ARG A 9 4.03 1.54 -4.55
N LEU A 10 3.77 2.84 -4.47
CA LEU A 10 2.57 3.36 -3.80
C LEU A 10 1.29 2.85 -4.46
N SER A 11 1.27 2.80 -5.80
CA SER A 11 0.15 2.20 -6.54
C SER A 11 0.00 0.70 -6.24
N ALA A 12 1.10 -0.06 -6.22
CA ALA A 12 1.06 -1.48 -5.87
C ALA A 12 0.55 -1.73 -4.44
N LEU A 13 0.98 -0.91 -3.46
CA LEU A 13 0.48 -0.95 -2.09
C LEU A 13 -1.02 -0.60 -2.00
N HIS A 14 -1.45 0.42 -2.74
CA HIS A 14 -2.86 0.80 -2.78
C HIS A 14 -3.76 -0.30 -3.37
N GLU A 15 -3.27 -1.03 -4.38
CA GLU A 15 -3.98 -2.20 -4.90
C GLU A 15 -4.03 -3.35 -3.89
N LEU A 16 -3.00 -3.52 -3.05
CA LEU A 16 -3.06 -4.48 -1.94
C LEU A 16 -4.09 -4.08 -0.89
N ASP A 17 -4.20 -2.79 -0.56
CA ASP A 17 -5.23 -2.30 0.36
C ASP A 17 -6.64 -2.59 -0.15
N LYS A 18 -6.90 -2.38 -1.45
CA LYS A 18 -8.19 -2.75 -2.07
C LYS A 18 -8.47 -4.25 -1.94
N LYS A 19 -7.47 -5.09 -2.17
CA LYS A 19 -7.60 -6.55 -2.01
C LYS A 19 -7.85 -6.95 -0.56
N ILE A 20 -7.29 -6.24 0.41
CA ILE A 20 -7.56 -6.44 1.84
C ILE A 20 -9.02 -6.09 2.16
N ILE A 21 -9.56 -5.00 1.60
CA ILE A 21 -10.99 -4.68 1.74
C ILE A 21 -11.85 -5.81 1.17
N GLN A 22 -11.53 -6.28 -0.04
CA GLN A 22 -12.24 -7.41 -0.67
C GLN A 22 -12.14 -8.71 0.16
N LEU A 23 -11.01 -8.96 0.81
CA LEU A 23 -10.83 -10.09 1.72
C LEU A 23 -11.80 -10.00 2.92
N LEU A 24 -11.96 -8.80 3.50
CA LEU A 24 -12.88 -8.58 4.61
C LEU A 24 -14.35 -8.70 4.17
N GLU A 25 -14.69 -8.21 2.98
CA GLU A 25 -16.02 -8.34 2.40
C GLU A 25 -16.39 -9.82 2.16
N THR A 26 -15.47 -10.60 1.57
CA THR A 26 -15.67 -12.03 1.33
C THR A 26 -15.75 -12.83 2.63
N ALA A 27 -14.98 -12.46 3.65
CA ALA A 27 -15.11 -13.02 5.00
C ALA A 27 -16.49 -12.74 5.60
N SER A 28 -16.93 -11.48 5.58
CA SER A 28 -18.27 -11.08 6.05
C SER A 28 -19.39 -11.83 5.32
N ALA A 29 -19.29 -11.92 3.98
CA ALA A 29 -20.24 -12.66 3.16
C ALA A 29 -20.32 -14.14 3.55
N SER A 30 -19.17 -14.80 3.76
CA SER A 30 -19.14 -16.20 4.21
C SER A 30 -19.83 -16.38 5.56
N ILE A 31 -19.58 -15.50 6.53
CA ILE A 31 -20.25 -15.55 7.85
C ILE A 31 -21.77 -15.37 7.69
N ASN A 32 -22.19 -14.44 6.83
CA ASN A 32 -23.61 -14.19 6.58
C ASN A 32 -24.30 -15.38 5.89
N HIS A 33 -23.65 -16.02 4.92
CA HIS A 33 -24.17 -17.23 4.29
C HIS A 33 -24.25 -18.41 5.26
N LEU A 34 -23.28 -18.55 6.16
CA LEU A 34 -23.31 -19.56 7.21
C LEU A 34 -24.48 -19.34 8.18
N LYS A 35 -24.72 -18.09 8.59
CA LYS A 35 -25.89 -17.74 9.42
C LYS A 35 -27.20 -18.02 8.69
N ALA A 36 -27.32 -17.58 7.43
CA ALA A 36 -28.49 -17.80 6.61
C ALA A 36 -28.81 -19.29 6.42
N GLY A 37 -27.78 -20.14 6.27
CA GLY A 37 -27.95 -21.59 6.16
C GLY A 37 -28.46 -22.25 7.44
N LYS A 38 -28.13 -21.69 8.62
CA LYS A 38 -28.63 -22.16 9.93
C LYS A 38 -30.09 -21.75 10.19
N THR A 39 -30.51 -20.60 9.67
CA THR A 39 -31.88 -20.08 9.84
C THR A 39 -32.77 -20.35 8.64
N ALA A 40 -32.34 -21.22 7.72
CA ALA A 40 -33.06 -21.50 6.49
C ALA A 40 -34.41 -22.19 6.78
N PRO A 41 -35.52 -21.73 6.15
CA PRO A 41 -36.85 -22.27 6.40
C PRO A 41 -37.08 -23.65 5.79
N ASP A 42 -36.30 -24.04 4.78
CA ASP A 42 -36.39 -25.32 4.08
C ASP A 42 -35.02 -25.87 3.65
N MET A 43 -34.99 -27.13 3.24
CA MET A 43 -33.76 -27.80 2.80
C MET A 43 -33.14 -27.14 1.57
N LEU A 44 -33.97 -26.58 0.68
CA LEU A 44 -33.54 -26.01 -0.58
C LEU A 44 -32.82 -24.66 -0.37
N ALA A 45 -33.35 -23.79 0.50
CA ALA A 45 -32.64 -22.58 0.93
C ALA A 45 -31.38 -22.89 1.73
N SER A 46 -31.39 -23.96 2.55
CA SER A 46 -30.20 -24.41 3.28
C SER A 46 -29.07 -24.87 2.34
N GLN A 47 -29.40 -25.63 1.29
CA GLN A 47 -28.44 -26.05 0.26
C GLN A 47 -27.86 -24.84 -0.50
N GLN A 48 -28.70 -23.91 -0.95
CA GLN A 48 -28.23 -22.71 -1.63
C GLN A 48 -27.32 -21.85 -0.75
N ALA A 49 -27.66 -21.69 0.54
CA ALA A 49 -26.81 -20.97 1.48
C ALA A 49 -25.45 -21.66 1.67
N ARG A 50 -25.42 -23.00 1.66
CA ARG A 50 -24.18 -23.79 1.76
C ARG A 50 -23.29 -23.68 0.52
N GLU A 51 -23.87 -23.64 -0.67
CA GLU A 51 -23.14 -23.39 -1.93
C GLU A 51 -22.54 -21.99 -1.98
N LYS A 52 -23.33 -20.97 -1.60
CA LYS A 52 -22.86 -19.58 -1.49
C LYS A 52 -21.77 -19.44 -0.45
N PHE A 53 -21.91 -20.12 0.69
CA PHE A 53 -20.87 -20.18 1.72
C PHE A 53 -19.57 -20.80 1.17
N SER A 54 -19.66 -21.97 0.53
CA SER A 54 -18.52 -22.66 -0.06
C SER A 54 -17.79 -21.78 -1.07
N THR A 55 -18.54 -21.08 -1.91
CA THR A 55 -17.98 -20.15 -2.91
C THR A 55 -17.28 -18.97 -2.24
N ALA A 56 -17.93 -18.33 -1.26
CA ALA A 56 -17.37 -17.19 -0.53
C ALA A 56 -16.10 -17.56 0.24
N VAL A 57 -16.05 -18.75 0.85
CA VAL A 57 -14.87 -19.27 1.55
C VAL A 57 -13.73 -19.57 0.57
N ALA A 58 -14.02 -20.21 -0.56
CA ALA A 58 -13.01 -20.46 -1.58
C ALA A 58 -12.41 -19.15 -2.12
N GLN A 59 -13.26 -18.14 -2.33
CA GLN A 59 -12.80 -16.82 -2.77
C GLN A 59 -12.02 -16.09 -1.68
N TYR A 60 -12.43 -16.18 -0.42
CA TYR A 60 -11.68 -15.65 0.72
C TYR A 60 -10.26 -16.21 0.78
N TYR A 61 -10.08 -17.54 0.69
CA TYR A 61 -8.76 -18.16 0.75
C TYR A 61 -7.86 -17.76 -0.43
N ARG A 62 -8.43 -17.65 -1.65
CA ARG A 62 -7.67 -17.17 -2.82
C ARG A 62 -7.21 -15.72 -2.64
N THR A 63 -8.10 -14.84 -2.20
CA THR A 63 -7.76 -13.44 -1.94
C THR A 63 -6.72 -13.34 -0.81
N LEU A 64 -6.80 -14.19 0.22
CA LEU A 64 -5.84 -14.21 1.32
C LEU A 64 -4.44 -14.58 0.84
N GLU A 65 -4.35 -15.60 -0.02
CA GLU A 65 -3.09 -16.03 -0.62
C GLU A 65 -2.47 -14.89 -1.44
N ASP A 66 -3.26 -14.28 -2.33
CA ASP A 66 -2.83 -13.16 -3.18
C ASP A 66 -2.32 -11.97 -2.35
N VAL A 67 -3.06 -11.58 -1.31
CA VAL A 67 -2.67 -10.49 -0.40
C VAL A 67 -1.39 -10.85 0.34
N THR A 68 -1.30 -12.06 0.88
CA THR A 68 -0.12 -12.50 1.66
C THR A 68 1.15 -12.52 0.81
N VAL A 69 1.05 -13.05 -0.42
CA VAL A 69 2.16 -13.06 -1.38
C VAL A 69 2.54 -11.64 -1.79
N GLY A 70 1.55 -10.79 -2.08
CA GLY A 70 1.77 -9.40 -2.46
C GLY A 70 2.45 -8.57 -1.37
N VAL A 71 1.96 -8.65 -0.12
CA VAL A 71 2.57 -7.97 1.02
C VAL A 71 3.99 -8.47 1.27
N ARG A 72 4.22 -9.80 1.21
CA ARG A 72 5.56 -10.37 1.36
C ARG A 72 6.52 -9.86 0.28
N ARG A 73 6.05 -9.74 -0.96
CA ARG A 73 6.83 -9.19 -2.07
C ARG A 73 7.20 -7.72 -1.81
N GLU A 74 6.25 -6.90 -1.34
CA GLU A 74 6.54 -5.50 -1.03
C GLU A 74 7.50 -5.33 0.14
N ILE A 75 7.41 -6.18 1.18
CA ILE A 75 8.37 -6.22 2.28
C ILE A 75 9.77 -6.60 1.75
N LEU A 76 9.86 -7.61 0.88
CA LEU A 76 11.14 -7.97 0.24
C LEU A 76 11.68 -6.83 -0.60
N LEU A 77 10.83 -6.10 -1.33
CA LEU A 77 11.25 -4.92 -2.09
C LEU A 77 11.70 -3.78 -1.17
N LEU A 78 11.04 -3.55 -0.02
CA LEU A 78 11.52 -2.60 0.99
C LEU A 78 12.91 -2.99 1.52
N ASN A 79 13.13 -4.27 1.81
CA ASN A 79 14.37 -4.77 2.40
C ASN A 79 15.52 -4.90 1.37
N ASN A 80 15.22 -5.28 0.12
CA ASN A 80 16.20 -5.47 -0.95
C ASN A 80 16.58 -4.16 -1.66
N VAL A 81 15.80 -3.10 -1.47
CA VAL A 81 16.23 -1.73 -1.81
C VAL A 81 17.39 -1.37 -0.87
N SER A 82 18.57 -1.80 -1.32
CA SER A 82 19.86 -1.59 -0.68
C SER A 82 20.08 -0.11 -0.39
N LYS A 83 20.76 0.13 0.74
CA LYS A 83 21.38 1.34 1.34
C LYS A 83 21.44 2.67 0.55
N ASP A 84 21.40 2.68 -0.78
CA ASP A 84 21.46 3.88 -1.64
C ASP A 84 20.08 4.40 -2.12
N LYS A 85 19.01 3.61 -1.97
CA LYS A 85 17.65 3.97 -2.44
C LYS A 85 16.60 3.90 -1.34
N VAL A 86 17.01 3.81 -0.08
CA VAL A 86 16.11 3.71 1.08
C VAL A 86 15.30 4.99 1.19
N LEU A 87 13.97 4.89 1.28
CA LEU A 87 13.15 5.98 1.81
C LEU A 87 13.76 6.37 3.16
N PRO A 88 14.02 7.67 3.42
CA PRO A 88 14.63 8.06 4.69
C PRO A 88 13.79 7.50 5.84
N ILE A 89 14.44 6.76 6.73
CA ILE A 89 13.83 6.09 7.91
C ILE A 89 13.18 7.11 8.86
N SER A 90 13.43 8.41 8.65
CA SER A 90 12.83 9.53 9.37
C SER A 90 11.79 10.23 8.49
N ILE A 91 10.51 10.05 8.83
CA ILE A 91 9.37 10.77 8.23
C ILE A 91 9.30 12.22 8.74
N VAL A 92 10.23 12.68 9.59
CA VAL A 92 10.36 14.13 9.82
C VAL A 92 10.91 14.73 8.52
N PRO A 93 10.10 15.48 7.74
CA PRO A 93 10.60 16.14 6.56
C PRO A 93 11.67 17.11 7.07
N LYS A 94 12.94 16.87 6.73
CA LYS A 94 13.92 17.91 6.93
C LYS A 94 13.47 19.08 6.09
N ALA A 95 13.51 20.27 6.67
CA ALA A 95 13.14 21.51 6.01
C ALA A 95 14.16 21.81 4.89
N GLU A 96 14.01 21.15 3.73
CA GLU A 96 14.89 21.33 2.55
C GLU A 96 14.92 22.80 2.10
N TRP A 97 13.83 23.53 2.32
CA TRP A 97 13.74 24.97 2.06
C TRP A 97 14.81 25.79 2.80
N VAL A 98 15.23 25.39 4.00
CA VAL A 98 16.26 26.11 4.77
C VAL A 98 17.64 25.95 4.12
N GLY A 99 17.89 24.82 3.46
CA GLY A 99 19.12 24.58 2.70
C GLY A 99 19.18 25.45 1.45
N HIS A 100 18.11 25.46 0.66
CA HIS A 100 18.03 26.25 -0.57
C HIS A 100 18.11 27.75 -0.32
N VAL A 101 17.48 28.27 0.73
CA VAL A 101 17.57 29.70 1.09
C VAL A 101 19.00 30.10 1.43
N LYS A 102 19.72 29.28 2.20
CA LYS A 102 21.12 29.56 2.53
C LYS A 102 22.02 29.48 1.30
N GLU A 103 21.79 28.51 0.43
CA GLU A 103 22.54 28.36 -0.81
C GLU A 103 22.35 29.59 -1.72
N GLU A 104 21.12 30.07 -1.90
CA GLU A 104 20.84 31.30 -2.63
C GLU A 104 21.47 32.55 -2.01
N GLU A 105 21.48 32.67 -0.68
CA GLU A 105 22.20 33.74 0.02
C GLU A 105 23.70 33.69 -0.26
N THR A 106 24.29 32.49 -0.27
CA THR A 106 25.72 32.30 -0.53
C THR A 106 26.07 32.70 -1.97
N TRP A 107 25.24 32.30 -2.95
CA TRP A 107 25.44 32.67 -4.35
C TRP A 107 25.29 34.18 -4.58
N ARG A 108 24.33 34.83 -3.91
CA ARG A 108 24.19 36.30 -3.95
C ARG A 108 25.40 37.03 -3.38
N GLU A 109 25.99 36.52 -2.30
CA GLU A 109 27.22 37.09 -1.75
C GLU A 109 28.41 36.95 -2.71
N VAL A 110 28.53 35.80 -3.38
CA VAL A 110 29.56 35.57 -4.41
C VAL A 110 29.39 36.52 -5.59
N ASP A 111 28.16 36.68 -6.09
CA ASP A 111 27.86 37.61 -7.20
C ASP A 111 28.19 39.05 -6.82
N ALA A 112 27.83 39.49 -5.60
CA ALA A 112 28.13 40.83 -5.11
C ALA A 112 29.65 41.10 -4.92
N LEU A 113 30.45 40.05 -4.69
CA LEU A 113 31.91 40.16 -4.61
C LEU A 113 32.56 40.22 -5.99
N LEU A 114 31.99 39.51 -6.97
CA LEU A 114 32.42 39.57 -8.37
C LEU A 114 32.12 40.96 -8.97
N GLU A 115 30.93 41.51 -8.74
CA GLU A 115 30.56 42.86 -9.19
C GLU A 115 31.40 43.99 -8.55
N LYS A 116 31.99 43.75 -7.37
CA LYS A 116 32.91 44.71 -6.71
C LYS A 116 34.36 44.55 -7.15
N SER A 117 34.68 43.47 -7.84
CA SER A 117 36.05 43.15 -8.28
C SER A 117 36.30 43.54 -9.75
N ASP A 118 35.26 43.96 -10.48
CA ASP A 118 35.31 44.71 -11.75
C ASP A 118 35.30 46.22 -11.51
#